data_AF-A0A2T6BFQ3-F1
#
_entry.id   AF-A0A2T6BFQ3-F1
#
_cell.length_a   1.000
_cell.length_b   1.000
_cell.length_c   1.000
_cell.angle_alpha   90.00
_cell.angle_beta   90.00
_cell.angle_gamma   90.00
#
_symmetry.space_group_name_H-M   'P 1'
#
loop_
_entity.id
_entity.type
_entity.pdbx_description
1 polymer ?
#
loop_
_entity_poly.entity_id
_entity_poly.type
_entity_poly.pdbx_seq_one_letter_code
_entity_poly.pdbx_strand_id
1 'polypeptide(L)'
;MVALPPTVMASISPAWAEVCDKARPSWDGAPVSALQEAVFLFSTVPALILVMASALVLRFRSQWGGLVVVLLWTGLVTMLTMVDPSGLDELAVTEGCVGSPALFISVVAAICVAIVLYTLPRETRL
;
A
#
# COMPACT_ATOMS: atom_id res chain seq x y z
N MET A 1 2.79 32.10 14.94
CA MET A 1 2.62 32.83 13.66
C MET A 1 3.84 32.55 12.81
N VAL A 2 3.82 31.47 12.03
CA VAL A 2 4.90 31.14 11.09
C VAL A 2 4.52 31.75 9.75
N ALA A 3 5.27 32.76 9.31
CA ALA A 3 5.11 33.36 8.00
C ALA A 3 5.63 32.37 6.93
N LEU A 4 4.74 31.83 6.12
CA LEU A 4 5.08 31.03 4.94
C LEU A 4 5.53 31.97 3.81
N PRO A 5 6.56 31.60 3.02
CA PRO A 5 7.05 32.41 1.91
C PRO A 5 6.01 32.52 0.77
N PRO A 6 5.97 33.64 0.03
CA PRO A 6 4.99 33.93 -1.02
C PRO A 6 5.11 33.06 -2.29
N THR A 7 5.99 32.06 -2.32
CA THR A 7 6.19 31.16 -3.47
C THR A 7 5.23 29.97 -3.50
N VAL A 8 4.38 29.78 -2.49
CA VAL A 8 3.39 28.67 -2.42
C VAL A 8 2.13 28.94 -3.26
N MET A 9 1.98 30.14 -3.85
CA MET A 9 0.78 30.54 -4.62
C MET A 9 0.89 30.32 -6.14
N ALA A 10 1.95 29.70 -6.65
CA ALA A 10 2.21 29.64 -8.09
C ALA A 10 2.34 28.20 -8.61
N SER A 11 1.25 27.41 -8.58
CA SER A 11 0.82 26.51 -9.66
C SER A 11 -0.26 25.51 -9.19
N ILE A 12 -1.47 26.00 -8.87
CA ILE A 12 -2.67 25.16 -9.01
C ILE A 12 -3.28 25.58 -10.34
N SER A 13 -2.73 25.07 -11.44
CA SER A 13 -3.37 25.27 -12.73
C SER A 13 -4.65 24.43 -12.75
N PRO A 14 -5.79 24.94 -13.23
CA PRO A 14 -7.07 24.23 -13.18
C PRO A 14 -7.07 22.90 -13.96
N ALA A 15 -6.11 22.69 -14.87
CA ALA A 15 -5.91 21.42 -15.56
C ALA A 15 -5.25 20.31 -14.69
N TRP A 16 -4.71 20.67 -13.51
CA TRP A 16 -3.90 19.81 -12.63
C TRP A 16 -4.72 19.30 -11.44
N ALA A 17 -5.80 20.01 -11.08
CA ALA A 17 -6.75 19.61 -10.04
C ALA A 17 -7.73 18.51 -10.48
N GLU A 18 -8.02 18.38 -11.78
CA GLU A 18 -9.02 17.41 -12.25
C GLU A 18 -8.62 15.95 -11.95
N VAL A 19 -7.35 15.59 -12.14
CA VAL A 19 -6.86 14.23 -11.85
C VAL A 19 -6.96 13.91 -10.36
N CYS A 20 -6.57 14.87 -9.51
CA CYS A 20 -6.59 14.71 -8.07
C CYS A 20 -8.02 14.71 -7.50
N ASP A 21 -8.95 15.48 -8.07
CA ASP A 21 -10.38 15.44 -7.74
C ASP A 21 -11.01 14.10 -8.10
N LYS A 22 -10.54 13.44 -9.18
CA LYS A 22 -11.01 12.11 -9.59
C LYS A 22 -10.40 11.00 -8.72
N ALA A 23 -9.12 11.10 -8.39
CA ALA A 23 -8.40 10.10 -7.59
C ALA A 23 -8.72 10.21 -6.09
N ARG A 24 -8.82 11.43 -5.54
CA ARG A 24 -9.20 11.73 -4.15
C ARG A 24 -10.09 12.98 -4.05
N PRO A 25 -11.43 12.82 -4.08
CA PRO A 25 -12.40 13.92 -4.06
C PRO A 25 -12.38 14.83 -2.81
N SER A 26 -11.63 14.45 -1.77
CA SER A 26 -11.53 15.19 -0.49
C SER A 26 -10.10 15.60 -0.17
N TRP A 27 -9.23 15.70 -1.17
CA TRP A 27 -7.83 16.08 -0.99
C TRP A 27 -7.72 17.57 -0.65
N ASP A 28 -6.86 17.89 0.33
CA ASP A 28 -6.65 19.24 0.87
C ASP A 28 -5.49 20.00 0.20
N GLY A 29 -4.89 19.41 -0.84
CA GLY A 29 -3.76 19.95 -1.58
C GLY A 29 -2.40 19.75 -0.91
N ALA A 30 -2.34 19.07 0.25
CA ALA A 30 -1.08 18.74 0.90
C ALA A 30 -0.47 17.45 0.31
N PRO A 31 0.87 17.34 0.16
CA PRO A 31 1.50 16.12 -0.35
C PRO A 31 1.20 14.94 0.58
N VAL A 32 0.71 13.84 0.00
CA VAL A 32 0.36 12.65 0.78
C VAL A 32 1.63 11.95 1.25
N SER A 33 1.75 11.79 2.57
CA SER A 33 2.88 11.05 3.15
C SER A 33 2.76 9.54 2.88
N ALA A 34 3.91 8.86 2.75
CA ALA A 34 3.94 7.40 2.57
C ALA A 34 3.23 6.64 3.70
N LEU A 35 3.17 7.22 4.92
CA LEU A 35 2.47 6.62 6.05
C LEU A 35 0.95 6.70 5.87
N GLN A 36 0.41 7.84 5.44
CA GLN A 36 -1.02 7.97 5.15
C GLN A 36 -1.44 7.02 4.03
N GLU A 37 -0.61 6.90 2.99
CA GLU A 37 -0.86 5.95 1.90
C GLU A 37 -0.87 4.51 2.41
N ALA A 38 0.11 4.12 3.22
CA ALA A 38 0.15 2.79 3.81
C ALA A 38 -1.09 2.50 4.68
N VAL A 39 -1.50 3.44 5.54
CA VAL A 39 -2.71 3.29 6.36
C VAL A 39 -3.95 3.14 5.49
N PHE A 40 -4.07 3.94 4.43
CA PHE A 40 -5.17 3.83 3.48
C PHE A 40 -5.21 2.45 2.81
N LEU A 41 -4.08 1.97 2.29
CA LEU A 41 -3.97 0.65 1.65
C LEU A 41 -4.26 -0.50 2.63
N PHE A 42 -3.80 -0.41 3.89
CA PHE A 42 -4.10 -1.40 4.91
C PHE A 42 -5.56 -1.36 5.38
N SER A 43 -6.23 -0.23 5.28
CA SER A 43 -7.66 -0.10 5.62
C SER A 43 -8.60 -0.70 4.58
N THR A 44 -8.08 -1.13 3.43
CA THR A 44 -8.88 -1.80 2.41
C THR A 44 -9.36 -3.17 2.90
N VAL A 45 -10.62 -3.51 2.58
CA VAL A 45 -11.22 -4.80 2.92
C VAL A 45 -10.34 -6.00 2.55
N PRO A 46 -9.75 -6.11 1.33
CA PRO A 46 -8.87 -7.23 1.01
C PRO A 46 -7.62 -7.28 1.89
N ALA A 47 -6.98 -6.14 2.19
CA ALA A 47 -5.81 -6.12 3.06
C ALA A 47 -6.15 -6.56 4.49
N LEU A 48 -7.27 -6.12 5.05
CA LEU A 48 -7.72 -6.53 6.38
C LEU A 48 -7.99 -8.05 6.46
N ILE A 49 -8.63 -8.62 5.44
CA ILE A 49 -8.83 -10.07 5.35
C ILE A 49 -7.49 -10.80 5.32
N LEU A 50 -6.52 -10.31 4.55
CA LEU A 50 -5.20 -10.94 4.46
C LEU A 50 -4.39 -10.82 5.76
N VAL A 51 -4.51 -9.73 6.51
CA VAL A 51 -3.90 -9.60 7.83
C VAL A 51 -4.49 -10.65 8.79
N MET A 52 -5.81 -10.80 8.81
CA MET A 52 -6.50 -11.81 9.62
C MET A 52 -6.08 -13.24 9.21
N ALA A 53 -6.03 -13.53 7.90
CA ALA A 53 -5.58 -14.81 7.38
C ALA A 53 -4.12 -15.10 7.72
N SER A 54 -3.25 -14.09 7.66
CA SER A 54 -1.83 -14.20 8.05
C SER A 54 -1.71 -14.58 9.53
N ALA A 55 -2.46 -13.92 10.41
CA ALA A 55 -2.50 -14.26 11.83
C ALA A 55 -3.00 -15.69 12.07
N LEU A 56 -4.03 -16.12 11.33
CA LEU A 56 -4.60 -17.47 11.42
C LEU A 56 -3.58 -18.54 11.00
N VAL A 57 -2.90 -18.32 9.86
CA VAL A 57 -1.84 -19.20 9.37
C VAL A 57 -0.70 -19.31 10.36
N LEU A 58 -0.24 -18.19 10.91
CA LEU A 58 0.81 -18.18 11.94
C LEU A 58 0.38 -18.93 13.20
N ARG A 59 -0.89 -18.80 13.60
CA ARG A 59 -1.46 -19.47 14.79
C ARG A 59 -1.61 -20.98 14.62
N PHE A 60 -2.01 -21.45 13.45
CA PHE A 60 -2.17 -22.87 13.14
C PHE A 60 -0.92 -23.51 12.54
N ARG A 61 0.09 -22.71 12.19
CA ARG A 61 1.35 -23.16 11.55
C ARG A 61 1.11 -23.98 10.27
N SER A 62 0.08 -23.62 9.51
CA SER A 62 -0.29 -24.34 8.29
C SER A 62 0.63 -23.99 7.12
N GLN A 63 1.35 -24.98 6.58
CA GLN A 63 2.24 -24.81 5.43
C GLN A 63 1.50 -24.41 4.16
N TRP A 64 0.44 -25.14 3.83
CA TRP A 64 -0.41 -24.86 2.68
C TRP A 64 -1.13 -23.52 2.81
N GLY A 65 -1.57 -23.19 4.03
CA GLY A 65 -2.16 -21.88 4.33
C GLY A 65 -1.17 -20.74 4.12
N GLY A 66 0.09 -20.92 4.54
CA GLY A 66 1.16 -19.94 4.31
C GLY A 66 1.41 -19.66 2.84
N LEU A 67 1.47 -20.70 2.02
CA LEU A 67 1.66 -20.56 0.57
C LEU A 67 0.50 -19.77 -0.06
N VAL A 68 -0.74 -20.13 0.26
CA VAL A 68 -1.92 -19.41 -0.26
C VAL A 68 -1.91 -17.94 0.15
N VAL A 69 -1.62 -17.63 1.42
CA VAL A 69 -1.62 -16.25 1.92
C VAL A 69 -0.50 -15.42 1.28
N VAL A 70 0.69 -15.98 1.06
CA VAL A 70 1.78 -15.28 0.36
C VAL A 70 1.41 -15.01 -1.10
N LEU A 71 0.79 -15.97 -1.79
CA LEU A 71 0.28 -15.75 -3.15
C LEU A 71 -0.81 -14.67 -3.20
N LEU A 72 -1.69 -14.62 -2.21
CA LEU A 72 -2.72 -13.57 -2.13
C LEU A 72 -2.13 -12.19 -1.84
N TRP A 73 -1.14 -12.09 -0.95
CA TRP A 73 -0.41 -10.83 -0.70
C TRP A 73 0.31 -10.32 -1.95
N THR A 74 1.03 -11.20 -2.64
CA THR A 74 1.73 -10.85 -3.89
C THR A 74 0.76 -10.47 -5.00
N GLY A 75 -0.35 -11.20 -5.14
CA GLY A 75 -1.42 -10.86 -6.08
C GLY A 75 -2.05 -9.49 -5.78
N LEU A 76 -2.31 -9.19 -4.50
CA LEU A 76 -2.85 -7.88 -4.09
C LEU A 76 -1.86 -6.75 -4.39
N VAL A 77 -0.57 -6.91 -4.05
CA VAL A 77 0.47 -5.91 -4.38
C VAL A 77 0.58 -5.72 -5.89
N THR A 78 0.50 -6.79 -6.67
CA THR A 78 0.55 -6.71 -8.14
C THR A 78 -0.67 -5.96 -8.69
N MET A 79 -1.87 -6.27 -8.19
CA MET A 79 -3.08 -5.53 -8.59
C MET A 79 -2.98 -4.05 -8.24
N LEU A 80 -2.44 -3.71 -7.07
CA LEU A 80 -2.28 -2.32 -6.63
C LEU A 80 -1.20 -1.54 -7.39
N THR A 81 -0.21 -2.21 -7.99
CA THR A 81 0.94 -1.56 -8.63
C THR A 81 0.93 -1.63 -10.15
N MET A 82 0.25 -2.61 -10.73
CA MET A 82 0.22 -2.86 -12.18
C MET A 82 -1.13 -2.57 -12.82
N VAL A 83 -2.20 -2.40 -12.04
CA VAL A 83 -3.51 -2.00 -12.56
C VAL A 83 -3.66 -0.51 -12.34
N ASP A 84 -3.44 0.26 -13.40
CA ASP A 84 -3.83 1.68 -13.44
C ASP A 84 -5.14 1.79 -14.24
N PRO A 85 -6.31 1.74 -13.58
CA PRO A 85 -7.60 1.84 -14.26
C PRO A 85 -7.85 3.24 -14.84
N SER A 86 -7.04 4.24 -14.45
CA SER A 86 -7.20 5.64 -14.85
C SER A 86 -6.21 6.07 -15.93
N GLY A 87 -5.05 5.42 -16.03
CA GLY A 87 -3.93 5.84 -16.87
C GLY A 87 -3.26 7.12 -16.38
N LEU A 88 -3.54 7.54 -15.14
CA LEU A 88 -3.16 8.83 -14.58
C LEU A 88 -2.26 8.69 -13.34
N ASP A 89 -1.84 7.49 -12.96
CA ASP A 89 -1.03 7.28 -11.76
C ASP A 89 0.33 8.01 -11.85
N GLU A 90 0.96 7.99 -13.03
CA GLU A 90 2.24 8.69 -13.24
C GLU A 90 2.09 10.20 -13.02
N LEU A 91 0.99 10.77 -13.51
CA LEU A 91 0.66 12.18 -13.30
C LEU A 91 0.33 12.43 -11.81
N ALA A 92 -0.53 11.63 -11.19
CA ALA A 92 -0.94 11.79 -9.79
C ALA A 92 0.22 11.64 -8.78
N VAL A 93 1.26 10.86 -9.10
CA VAL A 93 2.50 10.75 -8.32
C VAL A 93 3.37 11.99 -8.49
N THR A 94 3.45 12.58 -9.70
CA THR A 94 4.14 13.86 -9.92
C THR A 94 3.45 15.05 -9.24
N GLU A 95 2.13 15.00 -9.14
CA GLU A 95 1.30 16.00 -8.44
C GLU A 95 1.34 15.85 -6.91
N GLY A 96 1.79 14.71 -6.39
CA GLY A 96 1.91 14.45 -4.95
C GLY A 96 0.60 14.08 -4.24
N CYS A 97 -0.48 13.83 -4.99
CA CYS A 97 -1.78 13.39 -4.46
C CYS A 97 -1.79 11.87 -4.13
N VAL A 98 -0.93 11.09 -4.79
CA VAL A 98 -0.68 9.68 -4.49
C VAL A 98 0.69 9.54 -3.85
N GLY A 99 0.73 9.03 -2.62
CA GLY A 99 1.97 8.76 -1.90
C GLY A 99 2.67 7.51 -2.43
N SER A 100 3.97 7.36 -2.11
CA SER A 100 4.69 6.14 -2.47
C SER A 100 4.13 4.91 -1.72
N PRO A 101 3.73 3.83 -2.41
CA PRO A 101 3.28 2.58 -1.77
C PRO A 101 4.42 1.77 -1.15
N ALA A 102 5.67 2.26 -1.21
CA ALA A 102 6.86 1.55 -0.75
C ALA A 102 6.76 1.09 0.72
N LEU A 103 6.17 1.90 1.60
CA LEU A 103 5.97 1.50 3.01
C LEU A 103 5.02 0.31 3.13
N PHE A 104 3.89 0.32 2.42
CA PHE A 104 2.96 -0.81 2.40
C PHE A 104 3.66 -2.09 1.92
N ILE A 105 4.37 -2.02 0.79
CA ILE A 105 5.07 -3.17 0.21
C ILE A 105 6.14 -3.71 1.18
N SER A 106 6.89 -2.83 1.84
CA SER A 106 7.92 -3.24 2.81
C SER A 106 7.33 -4.02 4.01
N VAL A 107 6.16 -3.59 4.50
CA VAL A 107 5.46 -4.27 5.60
C VAL A 107 4.89 -5.61 5.12
N VAL A 108 4.28 -5.66 3.93
CA VAL A 108 3.78 -6.91 3.34
C VAL A 108 4.92 -7.91 3.15
N ALA A 109 6.07 -7.48 2.64
CA ALA A 109 7.25 -8.32 2.49
C ALA A 109 7.70 -8.90 3.84
N ALA A 110 7.73 -8.09 4.91
CA ALA A 110 8.06 -8.55 6.26
C ALA A 110 7.06 -9.60 6.78
N ILE A 111 5.75 -9.42 6.53
CA ILE A 111 4.72 -10.41 6.89
C ILE A 111 4.94 -11.71 6.14
N CYS A 112 5.21 -11.67 4.83
CA CYS A 112 5.48 -12.87 4.04
C CYS A 112 6.71 -13.62 4.56
N VAL A 113 7.80 -12.92 4.88
CA VAL A 113 8.99 -13.53 5.49
C VAL A 113 8.64 -14.19 6.82
N ALA A 114 7.87 -13.51 7.68
CA ALA A 114 7.43 -14.08 8.96
C ALA A 114 6.62 -15.37 8.76
N ILE A 115 5.68 -15.40 7.82
CA ILE A 115 4.88 -16.59 7.49
C ILE A 115 5.78 -17.74 7.05
N VAL A 116 6.69 -17.51 6.09
CA VAL A 116 7.60 -18.54 5.60
C VAL A 116 8.45 -19.08 6.75
N LEU A 117 9.15 -18.22 7.48
CA LEU A 117 10.02 -18.64 8.58
C LEU A 117 9.28 -19.40 9.68
N TYR A 118 8.01 -19.06 9.96
CA TYR A 118 7.26 -19.70 11.03
C TYR A 118 6.58 -21.01 10.62
N THR A 119 6.28 -21.17 9.32
CA THR A 119 5.60 -22.36 8.76
C THR A 119 6.57 -23.41 8.21
N LEU A 120 7.86 -23.08 8.02
CA LEU A 120 8.88 -24.03 7.59
C LEU A 120 8.90 -25.27 8.51
N PRO A 121 8.90 -26.49 7.94
CA PRO A 121 9.07 -27.70 8.72
C PRO A 121 10.46 -27.67 9.36
N ARG A 122 10.52 -27.88 10.68
CA ARG A 122 11.79 -28.16 11.36
C ARG A 122 12.24 -29.54 10.88
N GLU A 123 13.21 -29.58 9.99
CA GLU A 123 13.91 -30.82 9.66
C GLU A 123 14.47 -31.40 10.97
N THR A 124 13.80 -32.41 11.51
CA THR A 124 14.48 -33.42 12.32
C THR A 124 15.45 -34.12 11.39
N ARG A 125 16.65 -33.55 11.26
CA ARG A 125 17.83 -34.22 10.74
C ARG A 125 18.05 -35.48 11.60
N LEU A 126 17.66 -36.62 11.04
CA LEU A 126 17.99 -37.97 11.54
C LEU A 126 19.46 -38.27 11.25
#